data_AF-A0A1I7Z0X4-F1
#
_entry.id   AF-A0A1I7Z0X4-F1
#
_cell.length_a   1.000
_cell.length_b   1.000
_cell.length_c   1.000
_cell.angle_alpha   90.00
_cell.angle_beta   90.00
_cell.angle_gamma   90.00
#
_symmetry.space_group_name_H-M   'P 1'
#
loop_
_entity.id
_entity.type
_entity.pdbx_description
1 polymer ?
#
loop_
_entity_poly.entity_id
_entity_poly.type
_entity_poly.pdbx_seq_one_letter_code
_entity_poly.pdbx_strand_id
1 'polypeptide(L)'
;MVACKVFNYDYDGPVLRRSAVDALMERFVSIDGGYFCLDRTFSEEQLKKLFEKCMMANKKVWVRVLSEHPMKVFDSTGPIDYNKYYSESKVIKEGEEVRFANEDKDELELRVCCSLEWKWCKAGRKQSI
;
A
#
# COMPACT_ATOMS: atom_id res chain seq x y z
N MET A 1 -16.43 10.74 9.85
CA MET A 1 -15.02 11.06 10.14
C MET A 1 -14.43 9.92 10.95
N VAL A 2 -13.54 9.12 10.37
CA VAL A 2 -12.78 8.13 11.14
C VAL A 2 -11.56 8.87 11.68
N ALA A 3 -11.52 9.08 12.99
CA ALA A 3 -10.33 9.56 13.68
C ALA A 3 -9.28 8.44 13.67
N CYS A 4 -8.50 8.37 12.60
CA CYS A 4 -7.34 7.49 12.52
C CYS A 4 -6.20 8.13 13.32
N LYS A 5 -5.50 7.32 14.12
CA LYS A 5 -4.28 7.74 14.81
C LYS A 5 -3.18 7.87 13.75
N VAL A 6 -3.03 9.08 13.20
CA VAL A 6 -2.07 9.39 12.15
C VAL A 6 -0.68 9.48 12.79
N PHE A 7 0.27 8.66 12.36
CA PHE A 7 1.68 9.02 12.50
C PHE A 7 2.01 9.90 11.30
N ASN A 8 1.75 11.20 11.42
CA ASN A 8 2.22 12.18 10.45
C ASN A 8 3.73 12.36 10.69
N TYR A 9 4.56 11.61 9.97
CA TYR A 9 5.95 11.99 9.78
C TYR A 9 5.99 13.03 8.65
N ASP A 10 5.54 14.24 8.97
CA ASP A 10 5.69 15.40 8.08
C ASP A 10 7.12 15.92 8.27
N TYR A 11 8.07 15.26 7.59
CA TYR A 11 9.48 15.59 7.69
C TYR A 11 9.85 16.61 6.61
N ASP A 12 9.78 17.89 6.98
CA ASP A 12 10.27 19.03 6.17
C ASP A 12 11.75 19.31 6.49
N GLY A 13 12.60 18.29 6.29
CA GLY A 13 14.03 18.33 6.59
C GLY A 13 14.91 17.92 5.40
N PRO A 14 16.25 18.03 5.53
CA PRO A 14 17.20 17.71 4.45
C PRO A 14 16.95 16.30 3.93
N VAL A 15 17.13 16.13 2.61
CA VAL A 15 16.90 14.86 1.88
C VAL A 15 17.33 13.66 2.72
N LEU A 16 16.35 12.89 3.20
CA LEU A 16 16.59 11.66 3.96
C LEU A 16 17.43 10.74 3.07
N ARG A 17 18.62 10.36 3.56
CA ARG A 17 19.47 9.38 2.87
C ARG A 17 18.71 8.05 2.76
N ARG A 18 19.00 7.25 1.73
CA ARG A 18 18.38 5.91 1.53
C ARG A 18 18.44 5.06 2.81
N SER A 19 19.57 5.08 3.52
CA SER A 19 19.75 4.37 4.79
C SER A 19 18.79 4.82 5.90
N ALA A 20 18.34 6.07 5.90
CA ALA A 20 17.36 6.56 6.85
C ALA A 20 15.93 6.09 6.50
N VAL A 21 15.60 6.00 5.20
CA VAL A 21 14.34 5.39 4.74
C VAL A 21 14.29 3.92 5.14
N ASP A 22 15.38 3.19 4.93
CA ASP A 22 15.48 1.78 5.34
C ASP A 22 15.28 1.62 6.85
N ALA A 23 15.94 2.44 7.66
CA ALA A 23 15.79 2.43 9.12
C ALA A 23 14.35 2.76 9.57
N LEU A 24 13.67 3.69 8.87
CA LEU A 24 12.25 4.00 9.12
C LEU A 24 11.35 2.80 8.77
N MET A 25 11.59 2.14 7.64
CA MET A 25 10.85 0.94 7.24
C MET A 25 11.08 -0.24 8.20
N GLU A 26 12.30 -0.42 8.70
CA GLU A 26 12.60 -1.45 9.70
C GLU A 26 11.80 -1.23 10.99
N ARG A 27 11.74 0.02 11.44
CA ARG A 27 11.01 0.41 12.66
C ARG A 27 9.51 0.55 12.47
N PHE A 28 9.04 0.66 11.23
CA PHE A 28 7.62 0.78 10.93
C PHE A 28 6.87 -0.46 11.43
N VAL A 29 5.79 -0.24 12.17
CA VAL A 29 4.89 -1.30 12.63
C VAL A 29 3.50 -0.98 12.08
N SER A 30 2.93 -1.91 11.31
CA SER A 30 1.56 -1.79 10.83
C SER A 30 0.59 -1.78 12.01
N ILE A 31 -0.21 -0.74 12.12
CA ILE A 31 -1.25 -0.55 13.14
C ILE A 31 -2.61 -0.61 12.44
N ASP A 32 -3.61 -1.23 13.08
CA ASP A 32 -4.96 -1.28 12.50
C ASP A 32 -5.59 0.11 12.43
N GLY A 33 -6.08 0.48 11.25
CA GLY A 33 -6.48 1.84 10.91
C GLY A 33 -5.32 2.83 10.75
N GLY A 34 -4.08 2.35 10.70
CA GLY A 34 -2.88 3.17 10.62
C GLY A 34 -2.65 3.78 9.24
N TYR A 35 -1.85 4.85 9.21
CA TYR A 35 -1.42 5.53 7.99
C TYR A 35 0.11 5.65 7.95
N PHE A 36 0.69 5.38 6.79
CA PHE A 36 2.10 5.59 6.50
C PHE A 36 2.23 6.44 5.24
N CYS A 37 2.89 7.59 5.36
CA CYS A 37 3.21 8.44 4.22
C CYS A 37 4.66 8.88 4.34
N LEU A 38 5.36 8.85 3.21
CA LEU A 38 6.69 9.41 3.12
C LEU A 38 6.86 10.02 1.72
N ASP A 39 7.08 11.33 1.68
CA ASP A 39 7.29 12.11 0.44
C ASP A 39 8.72 11.95 -0.08
N ARG A 40 9.13 10.69 -0.24
CA ARG A 40 10.41 10.29 -0.81
C ARG A 40 10.21 9.15 -1.77
N THR A 41 11.11 9.08 -2.73
CA THR A 41 11.09 8.04 -3.74
C THR A 41 11.69 6.75 -3.19
N PHE A 42 10.94 5.66 -3.30
CA PHE A 42 11.36 4.33 -2.90
C PHE A 42 11.91 3.59 -4.12
N SER A 43 12.97 2.80 -3.91
CA SER A 43 13.39 1.81 -4.90
C SER A 43 12.37 0.67 -4.98
N GLU A 44 12.38 -0.08 -6.08
CA GLU A 44 11.50 -1.25 -6.26
C GLU A 44 11.67 -2.27 -5.12
N GLU A 45 12.90 -2.49 -4.64
CA GLU A 45 13.18 -3.37 -3.50
C GLU A 45 12.57 -2.86 -2.18
N GLN A 46 12.64 -1.55 -1.94
CA GLN A 46 12.06 -0.94 -0.75
C GLN A 46 10.52 -1.01 -0.80
N LEU A 47 9.92 -0.72 -1.95
CA LEU A 47 8.47 -0.87 -2.15
C LEU A 47 8.01 -2.31 -1.88
N LYS A 48 8.72 -3.30 -2.43
CA LYS A 48 8.41 -4.71 -2.21
C LYS A 48 8.48 -5.09 -0.75
N LYS A 49 9.55 -4.72 -0.05
CA LYS A 49 9.70 -4.97 1.40
C LYS A 49 8.59 -4.30 2.22
N LEU A 50 8.24 -3.05 1.91
CA LEU A 50 7.18 -2.32 2.62
C LEU A 50 5.82 -2.99 2.39
N PHE A 51 5.54 -3.36 1.13
CA PHE A 51 4.32 -4.04 0.73
C PHE A 51 4.15 -5.37 1.49
N GLU A 52 5.16 -6.24 1.42
CA GLU A 52 5.14 -7.55 2.07
C GLU A 52 4.96 -7.41 3.58
N LYS A 53 5.62 -6.44 4.22
CA LYS A 53 5.43 -6.16 5.65
C LYS A 53 3.99 -5.75 6.00
N CYS A 54 3.35 -4.95 5.16
CA CYS A 54 1.96 -4.52 5.36
C CYS A 54 0.98 -5.67 5.14
N MET A 55 1.16 -6.40 4.05
CA MET A 55 0.36 -7.57 3.70
C MET A 55 0.41 -8.64 4.80
N MET A 56 1.61 -9.03 5.24
CA MET A 56 1.81 -10.04 6.28
C MET A 56 1.25 -9.64 7.64
N ALA A 57 1.14 -8.33 7.92
CA ALA A 57 0.55 -7.85 9.16
C ALA A 57 -0.98 -8.08 9.23
N ASN A 58 -1.64 -8.29 8.08
CA ASN A 58 -3.10 -8.45 7.96
C ASN A 58 -3.91 -7.41 8.77
N LYS A 59 -3.51 -6.14 8.68
CA LYS A 59 -4.13 -5.00 9.37
C LYS A 59 -4.65 -3.98 8.37
N LYS A 60 -5.69 -3.24 8.73
CA LYS A 60 -6.15 -2.13 7.90
C LYS A 60 -5.09 -1.04 7.94
N VAL A 61 -4.35 -0.87 6.87
CA VAL A 61 -3.31 0.15 6.77
C VAL A 61 -3.45 0.86 5.45
N TRP A 62 -3.18 2.17 5.51
CA TRP A 62 -3.12 3.01 4.34
C TRP A 62 -1.69 3.51 4.15
N VAL A 63 -1.10 3.18 3.01
CA VAL A 63 0.28 3.49 2.66
C VAL A 63 0.28 4.37 1.41
N ARG A 64 0.94 5.52 1.49
CA ARG A 64 1.22 6.40 0.35
C ARG A 64 2.72 6.60 0.22
N VAL A 65 3.25 6.29 -0.95
CA VAL A 65 4.70 6.35 -1.22
C VAL A 65 4.93 6.82 -2.65
N LEU A 66 6.08 7.45 -2.90
CA LEU A 66 6.47 7.85 -4.26
C LEU A 66 7.34 6.76 -4.90
N SER A 67 7.02 6.39 -6.14
CA SER A 67 7.83 5.48 -6.96
C SER A 67 8.78 6.25 -7.86
N GLU A 68 9.96 5.70 -8.16
CA GLU A 68 10.82 6.19 -9.25
C GLU A 68 10.12 6.03 -10.62
N HIS A 69 9.15 5.11 -10.71
CA HIS A 69 8.44 4.74 -11.92
C HIS A 69 6.92 4.67 -11.70
N PRO A 70 6.22 5.82 -11.56
CA PRO A 70 4.79 5.84 -11.27
C PRO A 70 3.92 5.24 -12.37
N MET A 71 4.39 5.18 -13.62
CA MET A 71 3.65 4.59 -14.73
C MET A 71 3.58 3.06 -14.67
N LYS A 72 4.45 2.41 -13.89
CA LYS A 72 4.54 0.95 -13.82
C LYS A 72 3.67 0.32 -12.71
N VAL A 73 2.92 1.13 -11.96
CA VAL A 73 2.18 0.66 -10.76
C VAL A 73 1.19 -0.46 -11.08
N PHE A 74 0.56 -0.42 -12.25
CA PHE A 74 -0.39 -1.43 -12.71
C PHE A 74 0.18 -2.34 -13.81
N ASP A 75 1.41 -2.10 -14.24
CA ASP A 75 2.08 -2.93 -15.24
C ASP A 75 2.55 -4.23 -14.56
N SER A 76 2.52 -5.34 -15.29
CA SER A 76 3.14 -6.59 -14.84
C SER A 76 4.66 -6.45 -14.64
N THR A 77 5.27 -5.42 -15.24
CA THR A 77 6.66 -5.01 -14.99
C THR A 77 6.84 -4.10 -13.75
N GLY A 78 5.76 -3.88 -13.00
CA GLY A 78 5.76 -3.07 -11.79
C GLY A 78 6.57 -3.67 -10.63
N PRO A 79 6.88 -2.86 -9.60
CA PRO A 79 7.67 -3.30 -8.46
C PRO A 79 6.98 -4.41 -7.64
N ILE A 80 5.65 -4.50 -7.72
CA ILE A 80 4.83 -5.47 -7.01
C ILE A 80 4.05 -6.28 -8.03
N ASP A 81 4.26 -7.60 -8.03
CA ASP A 81 3.38 -8.55 -8.71
C ASP A 81 2.21 -8.89 -7.77
N TYR A 82 1.11 -8.15 -7.90
CA TYR A 82 -0.07 -8.34 -7.04
C TYR A 82 -0.73 -9.71 -7.25
N ASN A 83 -0.64 -10.28 -8.45
CA ASN A 83 -1.26 -11.57 -8.79
C ASN A 83 -0.58 -12.74 -8.05
N LYS A 84 0.63 -12.53 -7.53
CA LYS A 84 1.30 -13.48 -6.63
C LYS A 84 0.59 -13.61 -5.26
N TYR A 85 -0.09 -12.55 -4.82
CA TYR A 85 -0.65 -12.44 -3.47
C TYR A 85 -2.18 -12.50 -3.44
N TYR A 86 -2.83 -12.19 -4.57
CA TYR A 86 -4.27 -12.15 -4.68
C TYR A 86 -4.74 -12.98 -5.88
N SER A 87 -5.77 -13.80 -5.69
CA SER A 87 -6.36 -14.61 -6.75
C SER A 87 -7.33 -13.82 -7.63
N GLU A 88 -7.97 -12.78 -7.09
CA GLU A 88 -8.93 -11.95 -7.81
C GLU A 88 -8.42 -10.50 -7.95
N SER A 89 -8.65 -9.91 -9.12
CA SER A 89 -8.51 -8.48 -9.33
C SER A 89 -9.71 -7.90 -10.07
N LYS A 90 -10.08 -6.66 -9.75
CA LYS A 90 -11.17 -5.92 -10.38
C LYS A 90 -10.76 -4.46 -10.55
N VAL A 91 -10.77 -3.99 -11.79
CA VAL A 91 -10.65 -2.57 -12.09
C VAL A 91 -11.89 -1.85 -11.55
N ILE A 92 -11.69 -0.93 -10.60
CA ILE A 92 -12.76 -0.10 -10.03
C ILE A 92 -12.93 1.16 -10.87
N LYS A 93 -11.81 1.77 -11.27
CA LYS A 93 -11.77 2.90 -12.18
C LYS A 93 -10.57 2.75 -13.11
N GLU A 94 -10.84 2.74 -14.41
CA GLU A 94 -9.82 2.50 -15.43
C GLU A 94 -8.67 3.50 -15.33
N GLY A 95 -7.44 2.98 -15.30
CA GLY A 95 -6.21 3.79 -15.15
C GLY A 95 -5.99 4.39 -13.76
N GLU A 96 -6.92 4.25 -12.82
CA GLU A 96 -6.86 4.93 -11.51
C GLU A 96 -6.87 3.99 -10.33
N GLU A 97 -7.79 3.03 -10.25
CA GLU A 97 -7.97 2.19 -9.06
C GLU A 97 -8.25 0.74 -9.45
N VAL A 98 -7.44 -0.18 -8.89
CA VAL A 98 -7.64 -1.63 -8.99
C VAL A 98 -7.78 -2.21 -7.59
N ARG A 99 -8.75 -3.09 -7.43
CA ARG A 99 -9.01 -3.83 -6.20
C ARG A 99 -8.56 -5.26 -6.35
N PHE A 100 -7.84 -5.76 -5.37
CA PHE A 100 -7.35 -7.13 -5.27
C PHE A 100 -7.96 -7.82 -4.04
N ALA A 101 -8.35 -9.08 -4.18
CA ALA A 101 -9.01 -9.85 -3.14
C ALA A 101 -8.64 -11.34 -3.24
N ASN A 102 -8.80 -12.05 -2.12
CA ASN A 102 -8.80 -13.50 -2.07
C ASN A 102 -10.21 -14.00 -1.78
N GLU A 103 -10.49 -15.26 -2.12
CA GLU A 103 -11.81 -15.87 -1.87
C GLU A 103 -12.14 -15.97 -0.36
N ASP A 104 -11.11 -15.97 0.48
CA ASP A 104 -11.22 -16.01 1.94
C ASP A 104 -11.75 -14.69 2.51
N LYS A 105 -12.98 -14.75 3.03
CA LYS A 105 -13.75 -13.59 3.53
C LYS A 105 -13.17 -12.92 4.78
N ASP A 106 -12.21 -13.57 5.44
CA ASP A 106 -11.52 -13.04 6.61
C ASP A 106 -10.27 -12.23 6.25
N GLU A 107 -9.82 -12.28 4.99
CA GLU A 107 -8.69 -11.50 4.50
C GLU A 107 -9.09 -10.07 4.09
N LEU A 108 -8.14 -9.15 4.24
CA LEU A 108 -8.33 -7.76 3.81
C LEU A 108 -8.18 -7.65 2.30
N GLU A 109 -9.11 -6.93 1.66
CA GLU A 109 -8.97 -6.53 0.26
C GLU A 109 -7.96 -5.38 0.15
N LEU A 110 -7.10 -5.46 -0.87
CA LEU A 110 -6.17 -4.40 -1.22
C LEU A 110 -6.77 -3.52 -2.31
N ARG A 111 -6.67 -2.20 -2.14
CA ARG A 111 -6.89 -1.23 -3.21
C ARG A 111 -5.58 -0.56 -3.57
N VAL A 112 -5.29 -0.47 -4.86
CA VAL A 112 -4.11 0.17 -5.42
C VAL A 112 -4.56 1.34 -6.28
N CYS A 113 -4.02 2.53 -6.01
CA CYS A 113 -4.27 3.74 -6.80
C CYS A 113 -3.05 4.11 -7.67
N CYS A 114 -3.28 4.84 -8.77
CA CYS A 114 -2.27 5.29 -9.73
C CYS A 114 -1.13 6.14 -9.11
N SER A 115 -1.34 6.70 -7.92
CA SER A 115 -0.32 7.41 -7.13
C SER A 115 0.52 6.49 -6.23
N LEU A 116 0.53 5.17 -6.48
CA LEU A 116 1.17 4.14 -5.64
C LEU A 116 0.65 4.24 -4.19
N GLU A 117 -0.66 4.27 -4.08
CA GLU A 117 -1.37 4.27 -2.81
C GLU A 117 -1.95 2.88 -2.55
N TRP A 118 -1.60 2.27 -1.42
CA TRP A 118 -2.12 0.98 -1.00
C TRP A 118 -3.05 1.14 0.17
N LYS A 119 -4.22 0.51 0.08
CA LYS A 119 -5.20 0.52 1.16
C LYS A 119 -5.74 -0.87 1.41
N TRP A 120 -5.38 -1.44 2.55
CA TRP A 120 -5.98 -2.68 3.04
C TRP A 120 -7.25 -2.36 3.83
N CYS A 121 -8.36 -2.95 3.41
CA CYS A 121 -9.66 -2.73 4.03
C CYS A 121 -10.48 -4.01 4.08
N LYS A 122 -11.47 -4.07 4.98
CA LYS A 122 -12.38 -5.22 5.01
C LYS A 122 -13.13 -5.31 3.69
N ALA A 123 -13.35 -6.54 3.22
CA ALA A 123 -14.16 -6.79 2.04
C ALA A 123 -15.51 -6.08 2.15
N GLY A 124 -15.84 -5.29 1.14
CA GLY A 124 -17.18 -4.72 1.03
C GLY A 124 -18.17 -5.87 0.89
N ARG A 125 -19.16 -5.97 1.78
CA ARG A 125 -20.24 -6.95 1.59
C ARG A 125 -20.82 -6.74 0.20
N LYS A 126 -20.84 -7.79 -0.64
CA LYS A 126 -21.65 -7.78 -1.87
C LYS A 126 -23.06 -7.39 -1.45
N GLN A 127 -23.53 -6.20 -1.84
CA GLN A 127 -24.96 -5.93 -1.81
C GLN A 127 -25.55 -6.79 -2.91
N SER A 128 -26.15 -7.90 -2.50
CA SER A 128 -27.08 -8.64 -3.34
C SER A 128 -28.17 -7.67 -3.76
N ILE A 129 -28.28 -7.40 -5.06
CA ILE A 129 -29.50 -6.82 -5.65
C ILE A 129 -30.55 -7.93 -5.68
#